data_AF-A0A9D1MY67-F1
#
_entry.id   AF-A0A9D1MY67-F1
#
_cell.length_a   1.000
_cell.length_b   1.000
_cell.length_c   1.000
_cell.angle_alpha   90.00
_cell.angle_beta   90.00
_cell.angle_gamma   90.00
#
_symmetry.space_group_name_H-M   'P 1'
#
loop_
_entity.id
_entity.type
_entity.pdbx_description
1 polymer ?
#
loop_
_entity_poly.entity_id
_entity_poly.type
_entity_poly.pdbx_seq_one_letter_code
_entity_poly.pdbx_strand_id
1 'polypeptide(L)' 'MCLIRITEDVFDVCDRLKSVDERYKLFYNAKKRRYEVYTEDKLAFVVPFDSLDARTVEYARMTRVERAAEIFRETEW' A
#
# COMPACT_ATOMS: atom_id res chain seq x y z
N MET A 1 -18.02 2.28 -9.19
CA MET A 1 -16.75 1.65 -8.79
C MET A 1 -15.84 1.52 -10.01
N CYS A 2 -14.61 2.02 -9.98
CA CYS A 2 -13.63 1.76 -11.04
C CYS A 2 -12.25 1.50 -10.40
N LEU A 3 -12.23 0.49 -9.53
CA LEU A 3 -11.01 -0.06 -8.96
C LEU A 3 -10.71 -1.37 -9.68
N ILE A 4 -9.51 -1.46 -10.25
CA ILE A 4 -9.03 -2.66 -10.93
C ILE A 4 -8.04 -3.32 -9.99
N ARG A 5 -8.35 -4.54 -9.54
CA ARG A 5 -7.44 -5.29 -8.67
C ARG A 5 -6.22 -5.73 -9.47
N ILE A 6 -5.05 -5.47 -8.92
CA ILE A 6 -3.78 -5.96 -9.46
C ILE A 6 -3.37 -7.14 -8.60
N THR A 7 -3.28 -8.32 -9.20
CA THR A 7 -2.82 -9.54 -8.52
C THR A 7 -1.38 -9.88 -8.86
N GLU A 8 -0.91 -9.45 -10.03
CA GLU A 8 0.42 -9.70 -10.58
C GLU A 8 0.88 -8.48 -11.38
N ASP A 9 2.19 -8.20 -11.35
CA ASP A 9 2.82 -7.10 -12.09
C ASP A 9 4.26 -7.48 -12.46
N VAL A 10 4.86 -6.74 -13.41
CA VAL A 10 6.16 -7.05 -14.00
C VAL A 10 7.32 -7.06 -12.99
N PHE A 11 7.18 -6.38 -11.86
CA PHE A 11 8.22 -6.25 -10.83
C PHE A 11 7.85 -6.95 -9.51
N ASP A 12 6.81 -7.78 -9.53
CA ASP A 12 6.27 -8.49 -8.37
C ASP A 12 5.96 -7.56 -7.19
N VAL A 13 5.62 -6.29 -7.45
CA VAL A 13 5.31 -5.30 -6.40
C VAL A 13 4.12 -5.75 -5.58
N CYS A 14 3.08 -6.31 -6.20
CA CYS A 14 1.92 -6.87 -5.53
C CYS A 14 2.31 -7.93 -4.50
N ASP A 15 3.18 -8.88 -4.86
CA ASP A 15 3.62 -9.94 -3.94
C ASP A 15 4.58 -9.41 -2.87
N ARG A 16 5.50 -8.51 -3.25
CA ARG A 16 6.43 -7.88 -2.30
C ARG A 16 5.71 -7.02 -1.26
N LEU A 17 4.58 -6.40 -1.60
CA LEU A 17 3.72 -5.70 -0.65
C LEU A 17 3.15 -6.65 0.42
N LYS A 18 2.85 -7.91 0.07
CA LYS A 18 2.37 -8.92 1.04
C LYS A 18 3.45 -9.30 2.06
N SER A 19 4.73 -9.23 1.68
CA SER A 19 5.84 -9.40 2.63
C SER A 19 5.93 -8.25 3.64
N VAL A 20 5.34 -7.08 3.34
CA VAL A 20 5.22 -5.96 4.28
C VAL A 20 4.00 -6.16 5.16
N ASP A 21 2.82 -6.45 4.60
CA ASP A 21 1.62 -6.86 5.33
C ASP A 21 0.79 -7.77 4.44
N GLU A 22 0.52 -9.00 4.91
CA GLU A 22 -0.18 -10.02 4.11
C GLU A 22 -1.59 -9.59 3.67
N ARG A 23 -2.18 -8.61 4.37
CA ARG A 23 -3.53 -8.10 4.09
C ARG A 23 -3.55 -7.03 3.00
N TYR A 24 -2.38 -6.59 2.51
CA TYR A 24 -2.30 -5.58 1.45
C TYR A 24 -2.85 -6.11 0.12
N LYS A 25 -3.80 -5.35 -0.43
CA LYS A 25 -4.43 -5.57 -1.73
C LYS A 25 -4.17 -4.35 -2.60
N LEU A 26 -3.52 -4.55 -3.74
CA LEU A 26 -3.16 -3.48 -4.67
C LEU A 26 -4.26 -3.26 -5.71
N PHE A 27 -4.61 -2.00 -5.95
CA PHE A 27 -5.61 -1.60 -6.93
C PHE A 27 -5.13 -0.42 -7.78
N TYR A 28 -5.54 -0.40 -9.04
CA TYR A 28 -5.50 0.79 -9.87
C TYR A 28 -6.86 1.47 -9.88
N ASN A 29 -6.90 2.70 -9.40
CA ASN A 29 -8.10 3.54 -9.45
C ASN A 29 -8.14 4.26 -10.80
N ALA A 30 -8.85 3.70 -11.79
CA ALA A 30 -8.89 4.26 -13.12
C ALA A 30 -9.57 5.66 -13.16
N LYS A 31 -10.42 5.97 -12.19
CA LYS A 31 -11.09 7.28 -12.08
C LYS A 31 -10.13 8.38 -11.62
N LYS A 32 -9.20 8.03 -10.72
CA LYS A 32 -8.19 8.95 -10.18
C LYS A 32 -6.80 8.78 -10.83
N ARG A 33 -6.66 7.81 -11.72
CA ARG A 33 -5.43 7.43 -12.44
C ARG A 33 -4.23 7.20 -11.53
N ARG A 34 -4.44 6.48 -10.41
CA ARG A 34 -3.40 6.24 -9.40
C ARG A 34 -3.50 4.85 -8.78
N TYR A 35 -2.40 4.38 -8.22
CA TYR A 35 -2.38 3.13 -7.46
C TYR A 35 -2.76 3.38 -6.01
N GLU A 36 -3.58 2.48 -5.46
CA GLU A 36 -4.09 2.53 -4.11
C GLU A 36 -3.90 1.16 -3.45
N VAL A 37 -3.37 1.15 -2.23
CA VAL A 37 -3.20 -0.08 -1.43
C VAL A 37 -4.26 -0.07 -0.35
N TYR A 38 -4.97 -1.18 -0.23
CA TYR A 38 -6.04 -1.40 0.73
C TYR A 38 -5.67 -2.52 1.70
N THR A 39 -6.17 -2.43 2.93
CA THR A 39 -6.22 -3.53 3.89
C THR A 39 -7.68 -3.85 4.15
N GLU A 40 -8.11 -5.04 3.75
CA GLU A 40 -9.53 -5.39 3.67
C GLU A 40 -10.32 -4.32 2.88
N ASP A 41 -11.20 -3.57 3.53
CA ASP A 41 -12.02 -2.52 2.93
C ASP A 41 -11.54 -1.09 3.24
N LYS A 42 -10.40 -0.96 3.94
CA LYS A 42 -9.85 0.35 4.35
C LYS A 42 -8.66 0.73 3.47
N LEU A 43 -8.64 1.98 3.01
CA LEU A 43 -7.49 2.53 2.27
C LEU A 43 -6.28 2.59 3.22
N ALA A 44 -5.26 1.78 2.94
CA ALA A 44 -4.02 1.80 3.70
C ALA A 44 -3.19 3.01 3.28
N PHE A 45 -2.89 3.17 1.99
CA PHE A 45 -2.19 4.35 1.47
C PHE A 45 -2.40 4.48 -0.03
N VAL A 46 -2.15 5.69 -0.54
CA VAL A 46 -2.07 5.97 -1.98
C VAL A 46 -0.60 5.91 -2.38
N VAL A 47 -0.28 5.22 -3.46
CA VAL A 47 1.09 5.19 -3.97
C VAL A 47 1.45 6.58 -4.49
N PRO A 48 2.51 7.22 -3.99
CA PRO A 48 2.86 8.60 -4.35
C PRO A 48 3.65 8.70 -5.67
N PHE A 49 3.65 7.62 -6.47
CA PHE A 49 4.43 7.50 -7.70
C PHE A 49 3.52 7.14 -8.87
N ASP A 50 3.90 7.56 -10.07
CA ASP A 50 3.15 7.28 -11.30
C ASP A 50 3.26 5.81 -11.75
N SER A 51 4.23 5.06 -11.20
CA SER A 51 4.55 3.68 -11.55
C SER A 51 4.68 2.78 -10.33
N LEU A 52 4.37 1.49 -10.52
CA LEU A 52 4.69 0.45 -9.56
C LEU A 52 6.14 0.01 -9.76
N ASP A 53 6.97 0.27 -8.77
CA ASP A 53 8.37 -0.13 -8.72
C ASP A 53 8.81 -0.31 -7.26
N ALA A 54 10.10 -0.59 -7.04
CA ALA A 54 10.65 -0.84 -5.72
C ALA A 54 10.38 0.27 -4.69
N ARG A 55 10.21 1.53 -5.12
CA ARG A 55 9.90 2.65 -4.23
C ARG A 55 8.54 2.48 -3.55
N THR A 56 7.59 1.80 -4.20
CA THR A 56 6.27 1.51 -3.62
C THR A 56 6.40 0.60 -2.39
N VAL A 57 7.26 -0.41 -2.47
CA VAL A 57 7.51 -1.35 -1.36
C VAL A 57 8.25 -0.65 -0.23
N GLU A 58 9.24 0.18 -0.55
CA GLU A 58 9.98 1.00 0.42
C GLU A 58 9.04 1.93 1.18
N TYR A 59 8.18 2.65 0.45
CA TYR A 59 7.17 3.53 1.03
C TYR A 59 6.20 2.79 1.96
N ALA A 60 5.75 1.60 1.56
CA ALA A 60 4.88 0.77 2.39
C ALA A 60 5.54 0.41 3.74
N ARG A 61 6.84 0.08 3.73
CA ARG A 61 7.61 -0.22 4.95
C ARG A 61 7.71 1.01 5.85
N MET A 62 8.05 2.17 5.28
CA MET A 62 8.15 3.43 6.02
C MET A 62 6.83 3.80 6.69
N THR A 63 5.72 3.83 5.93
CA THR A 63 4.40 4.18 6.46
C THR A 63 3.95 3.20 7.56
N ARG A 64 4.30 1.91 7.47
CA ARG A 64 3.95 0.92 8.50
C ARG A 64 4.73 1.17 9.80
N VAL A 65 6.02 1.51 9.71
CA VAL A 65 6.85 1.87 10.86
C VAL A 65 6.36 3.17 11.51
N GLU A 66 6.09 4.21 10.71
CA GLU A 66 5.59 5.49 11.21
C GLU A 66 4.27 5.34 11.96
N ARG A 67 3.32 4.58 11.40
CA ARG A 67 2.03 4.29 12.05
C ARG A 67 2.19 3.48 13.34
N ALA A 68 3.07 2.49 13.35
CA ALA A 68 3.35 1.72 14.57
C ALA A 68 3.95 2.61 15.68
N ALA A 69 4.86 3.52 15.31
CA ALA A 69 5.44 4.48 16.24
C ALA A 69 4.44 5.54 16.74
N GLU A 70 3.46 5.92 15.93
CA GLU A 70 2.34 6.78 16.35
C GLU A 70 1.45 6.09 17.38
N ILE A 71 1.03 4.84 17.12
CA ILE A 71 0.22 4.04 18.05
C ILE A 71 0.92 3.84 19.39
N PHE A 72 2.23 3.56 19.36
CA PHE A 72 3.01 3.38 20.59
C PHE A 72 3.04 4.67 21.43
N ARG A 73 3.26 5.83 20.79
CA ARG A 73 3.25 7.14 21.47
C ARG A 73 1.89 7.50 22.07
N GLU A 74 0.78 7.09 21.45
CA GLU A 74 -0.56 7.30 21.99
C GLU A 74 -0.83 6.44 23.24
N THR A 75 -0.19 5.28 23.35
CA THR A 75 -0.39 4.35 24.48
C THR A 75 0.47 4.69 25.70
N GLU A 76 1.57 5.42 25.52
CA GLU A 76 2.48 5.86 26.61
C GLU A 76 2.04 7.15 27.32
N TRP A 77 0.77 7.57 27.16
CA TRP A 77 0.19 8.76 27.79
C TRP A 77 -0.92 8.41 28.80
#